data_AF-A0A7L4ZL36-F1
#
_entry.id   AF-A0A7L4ZL36-F1
#
_cell.length_a   1.000
_cell.length_b   1.000
_cell.length_c   1.000
_cell.angle_alpha   90.00
_cell.angle_beta   90.00
_cell.angle_gamma   90.00
#
_symmetry.space_group_name_H-M   'P 1'
#
loop_
_entity.id
_entity.type
_entity.pdbx_description
1 polymer ?
#
loop_
_entity_poly.entity_id
_entity_poly.type
_entity_poly.pdbx_seq_one_letter_code
_entity_poly.pdbx_strand_id
1 'polypeptide(L)'
;MKKFKIILVVFVIGFLSCENQTEKAKMQFLTEKIPDNIPIEFNQNIIPKNKRIHKGIFSPDLQEYYYTISDKDFENFEIYVIKKKSENWSQPEKAFFNSTYNEHGMSFSPSGNTLYFSSTRPTNINGIHQTWHIWKSDKVDGKWQESTFVDIPNLRTKLVSHPIITNSGTLYFHSSNLDYSEMNIYHSKQVNGTFEDSEKTSISMPLNSVTCTPYVSANEEYIIFASIGKQLDLMISFNDGKGNWTRTKRLNDTINNLGQGNPYVTPDHKFLFFTTGDHLEKNWKVKWVDIASEIEN
;
A
#
# COMPACT_ATOMS: atom_id res chain seq x y z
N MET A 1 54.19 49.56 7.44
CA MET A 1 52.78 49.25 7.76
C MET A 1 52.30 48.13 6.84
N LYS A 2 52.17 46.90 7.36
CA LYS A 2 51.85 45.70 6.57
C LYS A 2 50.33 45.62 6.30
N LYS A 3 49.95 45.48 5.03
CA LYS A 3 48.56 45.23 4.61
C LYS A 3 48.24 43.73 4.79
N PHE A 4 47.26 43.41 5.61
CA PHE A 4 46.71 42.06 5.73
C PHE A 4 45.62 41.88 4.67
N LYS A 5 45.82 40.94 3.73
CA LYS A 5 44.75 40.48 2.83
C LYS A 5 43.99 39.35 3.54
N ILE A 6 42.72 39.59 3.85
CA ILE A 6 41.79 38.55 4.29
C ILE A 6 41.25 37.89 3.02
N ILE A 7 41.56 36.61 2.83
CA ILE A 7 40.95 35.76 1.80
C ILE A 7 39.70 35.15 2.43
N LEU A 8 38.53 35.51 1.90
CA LEU A 8 37.25 34.90 2.23
C LEU A 8 37.13 33.59 1.45
N VAL A 9 37.30 32.44 2.14
CA VAL A 9 37.01 31.12 1.56
C VAL A 9 35.53 30.84 1.77
N VAL A 10 34.74 30.92 0.69
CA VAL A 10 33.34 30.51 0.68
C VAL A 10 33.30 28.99 0.58
N PHE A 11 32.80 28.33 1.64
CA PHE A 11 32.56 26.89 1.67
C PHE A 11 31.35 26.56 0.78
N VAL A 12 31.61 26.07 -0.44
CA VAL A 12 30.59 25.47 -1.32
C VAL A 12 30.57 23.96 -1.06
N ILE A 13 29.85 23.50 -0.03
CA ILE A 13 29.71 22.06 0.28
C ILE A 13 28.26 21.54 0.16
N GLY A 14 27.29 22.40 -0.21
CA GLY A 14 25.87 22.01 -0.23
C GLY A 14 25.37 21.19 -1.42
N PHE A 15 26.08 21.14 -2.56
CA PHE A 15 25.48 20.63 -3.81
C PHE A 15 25.82 19.17 -4.17
N LEU A 16 26.99 18.65 -3.79
CA LEU A 16 27.42 17.29 -4.18
C LEU A 16 26.65 16.16 -3.47
N SER A 17 26.13 16.42 -2.26
CA SER A 17 25.41 15.39 -1.50
C SER A 17 23.99 15.14 -2.01
N CYS A 18 23.36 16.16 -2.63
CA CYS A 18 21.97 16.06 -3.06
C CYS A 18 21.85 15.33 -4.41
N GLU A 19 22.76 15.60 -5.35
CA GLU A 19 22.83 14.88 -6.64
C GLU A 19 23.02 13.37 -6.42
N ASN A 20 23.86 12.98 -5.46
CA ASN A 20 24.14 11.58 -5.18
C ASN A 20 22.95 10.83 -4.57
N GLN A 21 22.09 11.52 -3.80
CA GLN A 21 20.87 10.92 -3.23
C GLN A 21 19.79 10.71 -4.30
N THR A 22 19.62 11.68 -5.20
CA THR A 22 18.66 11.57 -6.31
C THR A 22 19.02 10.44 -7.26
N GLU A 23 20.30 10.32 -7.64
CA GLU A 23 20.75 9.21 -8.49
C GLU A 23 20.59 7.85 -7.80
N LYS A 24 20.88 7.76 -6.49
CA LYS A 24 20.62 6.54 -5.72
C LYS A 24 19.13 6.17 -5.72
N ALA A 25 18.22 7.13 -5.56
CA ALA A 25 16.78 6.88 -5.61
C ALA A 25 16.34 6.44 -7.02
N LYS A 26 16.85 7.06 -8.08
CA LYS A 26 16.59 6.64 -9.48
C LYS A 26 17.00 5.19 -9.71
N MET A 27 18.19 4.80 -9.26
CA MET A 27 18.65 3.40 -9.32
C MET A 27 17.79 2.47 -8.45
N GLN A 28 17.36 2.93 -7.27
CA GLN A 28 16.54 2.16 -6.35
C GLN A 28 15.13 1.88 -6.87
N PHE A 29 14.52 2.80 -7.62
CA PHE A 29 13.19 2.62 -8.20
C PHE A 29 13.20 2.32 -9.70
N LEU A 30 14.39 2.24 -10.32
CA LEU A 30 14.61 2.09 -11.77
C LEU A 30 13.73 3.05 -12.57
N THR A 31 13.97 4.33 -12.37
CA THR A 31 13.23 5.43 -12.99
C THR A 31 14.16 6.56 -13.39
N GLU A 32 13.77 7.33 -14.40
CA GLU A 32 14.48 8.54 -14.82
C GLU A 32 14.16 9.75 -13.94
N LYS A 33 12.99 9.74 -13.28
CA LYS A 33 12.48 10.85 -12.46
C LYS A 33 12.00 10.37 -11.11
N ILE A 34 12.29 11.18 -10.09
CA ILE A 34 11.80 11.02 -8.73
C ILE A 34 10.83 12.17 -8.48
N PRO A 35 9.61 11.90 -7.98
CA PRO A 35 8.66 12.96 -7.66
C PRO A 35 9.12 13.76 -6.45
N ASP A 36 8.77 15.04 -6.42
CA ASP A 36 8.77 15.87 -5.22
C ASP A 36 7.36 15.83 -4.59
N ASN A 37 6.79 16.99 -4.25
CA ASN A 37 5.42 17.13 -3.76
C ASN A 37 4.34 17.07 -4.86
N ILE A 38 4.72 16.91 -6.13
CA ILE A 38 3.80 16.70 -7.26
C ILE A 38 3.84 15.23 -7.69
N PRO A 39 2.71 14.49 -7.59
CA PRO A 39 2.68 13.10 -7.98
C PRO A 39 2.90 12.90 -9.48
N ILE A 40 3.82 11.99 -9.83
CA ILE A 40 4.06 11.56 -11.21
C ILE A 40 3.62 10.10 -11.41
N GLU A 41 3.46 9.68 -12.65
CA GLU A 41 3.05 8.30 -12.97
C GLU A 41 4.21 7.33 -12.77
N PHE A 42 3.92 6.14 -12.23
CA PHE A 42 4.90 5.07 -12.07
C PHE A 42 4.69 3.97 -13.10
N ASN A 43 5.73 3.72 -13.91
CA ASN A 43 5.93 2.55 -14.77
C ASN A 43 4.68 1.99 -15.49
N GLN A 44 4.04 2.77 -16.37
CA GLN A 44 2.80 2.36 -17.05
C GLN A 44 2.95 1.22 -18.06
N ASN A 45 4.16 1.00 -18.57
CA ASN A 45 4.42 0.02 -19.62
C ASN A 45 4.18 -1.43 -19.16
N ILE A 46 4.01 -1.66 -17.86
CA ILE A 46 3.75 -2.97 -17.26
C ILE A 46 2.28 -3.39 -17.31
N ILE A 47 1.37 -2.49 -17.73
CA ILE A 47 -0.07 -2.71 -17.74
C ILE A 47 -0.50 -3.10 -19.17
N PRO A 48 -1.05 -4.30 -19.40
CA PRO A 48 -1.62 -4.66 -20.69
C PRO A 48 -2.77 -3.72 -21.09
N LYS A 49 -2.89 -3.38 -22.39
CA LYS A 49 -3.87 -2.40 -22.91
C LYS A 49 -5.34 -2.68 -22.53
N ASN A 50 -5.70 -3.94 -22.30
CA ASN A 50 -7.05 -4.38 -21.95
C ASN A 50 -7.24 -4.65 -20.45
N LYS A 51 -6.27 -4.30 -19.61
CA LYS A 51 -6.29 -4.53 -18.18
C LYS A 51 -6.32 -3.20 -17.41
N ARG A 52 -6.66 -3.27 -16.13
CA ARG A 52 -6.70 -2.16 -15.17
C ARG A 52 -5.70 -2.45 -14.05
N ILE A 53 -4.93 -1.45 -13.62
CA ILE A 53 -4.09 -1.57 -12.41
C ILE A 53 -4.86 -1.08 -11.18
N HIS A 54 -4.66 -1.74 -10.04
CA HIS A 54 -5.42 -1.46 -8.81
C HIS A 54 -4.55 -1.03 -7.63
N LYS A 55 -3.50 -1.78 -7.33
CA LYS A 55 -2.57 -1.54 -6.22
C LYS A 55 -1.21 -2.06 -6.64
N GLY A 56 -0.15 -1.37 -6.26
CA GLY A 56 1.20 -1.90 -6.36
C GLY A 56 2.00 -1.64 -5.10
N ILE A 57 2.92 -2.55 -4.78
CA ILE A 57 3.80 -2.49 -3.62
C ILE A 57 5.19 -2.98 -4.00
N PHE A 58 6.20 -2.56 -3.23
CA PHE A 58 7.53 -3.14 -3.35
C PHE A 58 7.73 -4.27 -2.33
N SER A 59 8.61 -5.21 -2.64
CA SER A 59 9.23 -6.06 -1.63
C SER A 59 10.02 -5.20 -0.62
N PRO A 60 10.21 -5.68 0.63
CA PRO A 60 10.90 -4.90 1.66
C PRO A 60 12.33 -4.49 1.29
N ASP A 61 13.00 -5.28 0.46
CA ASP A 61 14.35 -5.01 -0.07
C ASP A 61 14.37 -4.15 -1.34
N LEU A 62 13.19 -3.71 -1.81
CA LEU A 62 12.99 -2.89 -3.01
C LEU A 62 13.56 -3.51 -4.30
N GLN A 63 13.65 -4.85 -4.35
CA GLN A 63 14.11 -5.59 -5.53
C GLN A 63 12.96 -6.06 -6.42
N GLU A 64 11.75 -6.17 -5.89
CA GLU A 64 10.58 -6.66 -6.62
C GLU A 64 9.43 -5.67 -6.47
N TYR A 65 8.65 -5.49 -7.53
CA TYR A 65 7.42 -4.70 -7.50
C TYR A 65 6.24 -5.59 -7.89
N TYR A 66 5.31 -5.75 -6.95
CA TYR A 66 4.09 -6.54 -7.09
C TYR A 66 2.93 -5.61 -7.38
N TYR A 67 2.02 -6.00 -8.27
CA TYR A 67 0.85 -5.18 -8.60
C TYR A 67 -0.36 -6.03 -9.00
N THR A 68 -1.53 -5.61 -8.53
CA THR A 68 -2.81 -6.20 -8.93
C THR A 68 -3.28 -5.60 -10.24
N ILE A 69 -3.67 -6.45 -11.18
CA ILE A 69 -4.42 -6.06 -12.36
C ILE A 69 -5.76 -6.81 -12.44
N SER A 70 -6.75 -6.20 -13.11
CA SER A 70 -7.99 -6.88 -13.48
C SER A 70 -8.30 -6.74 -14.96
N ASP A 71 -9.21 -7.56 -15.47
CA ASP A 71 -9.96 -7.20 -16.69
C ASP A 71 -10.86 -5.98 -16.46
N LYS A 72 -11.50 -5.50 -17.53
CA LYS A 72 -12.26 -4.25 -17.47
C LYS A 72 -13.56 -4.35 -16.67
N ASP A 73 -14.10 -5.56 -16.57
CA ASP A 73 -15.39 -5.86 -15.96
C ASP A 73 -15.25 -6.41 -14.53
N PHE A 74 -14.00 -6.51 -14.04
CA PHE A 74 -13.65 -6.95 -12.69
C PHE A 74 -14.02 -8.41 -12.40
N GLU A 75 -14.01 -9.26 -13.43
CA GLU A 75 -14.28 -10.70 -13.28
C GLU A 75 -13.02 -11.46 -12.85
N ASN A 76 -11.86 -11.05 -13.37
CA ASN A 76 -10.57 -11.69 -13.09
C ASN A 76 -9.59 -10.69 -12.49
N PHE A 77 -9.04 -11.02 -11.32
CA PHE A 77 -7.98 -10.28 -10.65
C PHE A 77 -6.75 -11.15 -10.45
N GLU A 78 -5.61 -10.66 -10.91
CA GLU A 78 -4.33 -11.37 -10.87
C GLU A 78 -3.24 -10.44 -10.33
N ILE A 79 -2.24 -11.02 -9.69
CA ILE A 79 -1.09 -10.27 -9.18
C ILE A 79 0.13 -10.58 -10.04
N TYR A 80 0.76 -9.55 -10.57
CA TYR A 80 2.00 -9.68 -11.31
C TYR A 80 3.17 -9.15 -10.49
N VAL A 81 4.36 -9.65 -10.78
CA VAL A 81 5.61 -9.16 -10.23
C VAL A 81 6.60 -8.86 -11.34
N ILE A 82 7.31 -7.76 -11.19
CA ILE A 82 8.53 -7.45 -11.95
C ILE A 82 9.70 -7.40 -10.99
N LYS A 83 10.84 -7.91 -11.42
CA LYS A 83 12.06 -8.00 -10.63
C LYS A 83 13.13 -7.09 -11.20
N LYS A 84 13.86 -6.43 -10.32
CA LYS A 84 15.00 -5.61 -10.69
C LYS A 84 16.09 -6.51 -11.28
N LYS A 85 16.49 -6.21 -12.51
CA LYS A 85 17.76 -6.66 -13.11
C LYS A 85 18.70 -5.47 -13.14
N SER A 86 19.97 -5.69 -13.47
CA SER A 86 21.06 -4.70 -13.36
C SER A 86 20.63 -3.25 -13.66
N GLU A 87 20.02 -3.01 -14.82
CA GLU A 87 19.59 -1.66 -15.24
C GLU A 87 18.10 -1.58 -15.64
N ASN A 88 17.35 -2.68 -15.59
CA ASN A 88 15.99 -2.74 -16.11
C ASN A 88 15.09 -3.66 -15.28
N TRP A 89 13.78 -3.44 -15.36
CA TRP A 89 12.80 -4.39 -14.84
C TRP A 89 12.72 -5.64 -15.72
N SER A 90 12.45 -6.80 -15.12
CA SER A 90 12.11 -8.02 -15.84
C SER A 90 10.79 -7.86 -16.61
N GLN A 91 10.51 -8.81 -17.51
CA GLN A 91 9.13 -8.98 -17.98
C GLN A 91 8.21 -9.33 -16.79
N PRO A 92 6.96 -8.88 -16.79
CA PRO A 92 5.98 -9.27 -15.77
C PRO A 92 5.75 -10.77 -15.74
N GLU A 93 5.76 -11.34 -14.55
CA GLU A 93 5.36 -12.73 -14.30
C GLU A 93 4.24 -12.78 -13.26
N LYS A 94 3.44 -13.85 -13.28
CA LYS A 94 2.45 -14.08 -12.23
C LYS A 94 3.17 -14.28 -10.91
N ALA A 95 2.71 -13.59 -9.86
CA ALA A 95 3.21 -13.82 -8.51
C ALA A 95 3.00 -15.29 -8.08
N PHE A 96 3.93 -15.80 -7.27
CA PHE A 96 4.01 -17.20 -6.87
C PHE A 96 2.75 -17.72 -6.15
N PHE A 97 1.98 -16.80 -5.56
CA PHE A 97 0.77 -17.09 -4.82
C PHE A 97 -0.49 -16.80 -5.64
N ASN A 98 -0.46 -16.64 -6.97
CA ASN A 98 -1.71 -16.67 -7.72
C ASN A 98 -2.35 -18.07 -7.70
N SER A 99 -3.66 -18.12 -7.90
CA SER A 99 -4.42 -19.36 -8.08
C SER A 99 -5.39 -19.26 -9.25
N THR A 100 -6.35 -20.18 -9.33
CA THR A 100 -7.51 -20.08 -10.24
C THR A 100 -8.57 -19.10 -9.74
N TYR A 101 -8.39 -18.51 -8.55
CA TYR A 101 -9.29 -17.55 -7.93
C TYR A 101 -8.74 -16.12 -8.04
N ASN A 102 -9.57 -15.15 -7.69
CA ASN A 102 -9.22 -13.74 -7.78
C ASN A 102 -8.31 -13.34 -6.61
N GLU A 103 -7.26 -12.56 -6.91
CA GLU A 103 -6.25 -12.11 -5.93
C GLU A 103 -6.09 -10.58 -5.95
N HIS A 104 -6.12 -9.93 -4.78
CA HIS A 104 -6.04 -8.48 -4.66
C HIS A 104 -5.31 -8.02 -3.39
N GLY A 105 -4.86 -6.76 -3.36
CA GLY A 105 -4.74 -6.01 -2.11
C GLY A 105 -3.63 -6.54 -1.21
N MET A 106 -2.47 -6.87 -1.78
CA MET A 106 -1.37 -7.49 -1.06
C MET A 106 -0.57 -6.50 -0.19
N SER A 107 0.11 -7.04 0.81
CA SER A 107 1.09 -6.35 1.65
C SER A 107 2.15 -7.33 2.17
N PHE A 108 3.36 -6.82 2.37
CA PHE A 108 4.39 -7.56 3.12
C PHE A 108 4.28 -7.20 4.60
N SER A 109 4.55 -8.19 5.44
CA SER A 109 4.94 -7.92 6.83
C SER A 109 6.21 -7.06 6.89
N PRO A 110 6.40 -6.26 7.96
CA PRO A 110 7.61 -5.45 8.11
C PRO A 110 8.91 -6.25 8.05
N SER A 111 8.89 -7.51 8.51
CA SER A 111 10.04 -8.42 8.45
C SER A 111 10.30 -8.99 7.05
N GLY A 112 9.33 -8.90 6.13
CA GLY A 112 9.41 -9.49 4.80
C GLY A 112 9.29 -11.02 4.72
N ASN A 113 8.98 -11.66 5.85
CA ASN A 113 8.87 -13.11 5.95
C ASN A 113 7.43 -13.63 5.77
N THR A 114 6.45 -12.75 5.78
CA THR A 114 5.06 -13.09 5.45
C THR A 114 4.52 -12.09 4.44
N LEU A 115 3.78 -12.59 3.44
CA LEU A 115 2.99 -11.79 2.51
C LEU A 115 1.52 -12.09 2.74
N TYR A 116 0.74 -11.04 2.98
CA TYR A 116 -0.72 -11.08 3.12
C TYR A 116 -1.38 -10.58 1.84
N PHE A 117 -2.53 -11.14 1.49
CA PHE A 117 -3.30 -10.75 0.32
C PHE A 117 -4.78 -11.10 0.50
N SER A 118 -5.63 -10.55 -0.36
CA SER A 118 -7.06 -10.86 -0.40
C SER A 118 -7.31 -11.86 -1.51
N SER A 119 -8.08 -12.91 -1.24
CA SER A 119 -8.38 -13.96 -2.20
C SER A 119 -9.84 -14.39 -2.16
N THR A 120 -10.39 -14.80 -3.30
CA THR A 120 -11.69 -15.49 -3.37
C THR A 120 -11.59 -17.01 -3.33
N ARG A 121 -10.44 -17.56 -2.93
CA ARG A 121 -10.29 -18.98 -2.62
C ARG A 121 -11.30 -19.44 -1.56
N PRO A 122 -11.82 -20.67 -1.65
CA PRO A 122 -12.66 -21.24 -0.60
C PRO A 122 -11.85 -21.41 0.68
N THR A 123 -12.44 -21.02 1.82
CA THR A 123 -11.81 -21.16 3.14
C THR A 123 -11.80 -22.61 3.66
N ASN A 124 -12.51 -23.51 2.97
CA ASN A 124 -12.80 -24.89 3.39
C ASN A 124 -13.55 -25.00 4.73
N ILE A 125 -14.16 -23.91 5.21
CA ILE A 125 -15.07 -23.91 6.36
C ILE A 125 -16.51 -23.97 5.83
N ASN A 126 -17.29 -24.93 6.34
CA ASN A 126 -18.68 -25.11 5.91
C ASN A 126 -19.53 -23.86 6.23
N GLY A 127 -20.41 -23.46 5.30
CA GLY A 127 -21.30 -22.32 5.45
C GLY A 127 -20.67 -20.95 5.19
N ILE A 128 -19.37 -20.90 4.86
CA ILE A 128 -18.70 -19.64 4.54
C ILE A 128 -18.77 -19.35 3.04
N HIS A 129 -19.28 -18.16 2.71
CA HIS A 129 -19.41 -17.72 1.33
C HIS A 129 -18.04 -17.53 0.67
N GLN A 130 -17.99 -17.86 -0.62
CA GLN A 130 -16.86 -17.53 -1.47
C GLN A 130 -16.89 -16.03 -1.78
N THR A 131 -16.14 -15.26 -1.01
CA THR A 131 -15.95 -13.81 -1.15
C THR A 131 -14.47 -13.49 -0.87
N TRP A 132 -14.11 -12.22 -0.85
CA TRP A 132 -12.76 -11.82 -0.43
C TRP A 132 -12.55 -12.16 1.04
N HIS A 133 -11.52 -12.96 1.26
CA HIS A 133 -10.96 -13.29 2.57
C HIS A 133 -9.47 -12.96 2.56
N ILE A 134 -8.88 -12.84 3.75
CA ILE A 134 -7.43 -12.66 3.86
C ILE A 134 -6.73 -14.02 3.82
N TRP A 135 -5.66 -14.09 3.05
CA TRP A 135 -4.75 -15.22 2.95
C TRP A 135 -3.33 -14.74 3.17
N LYS A 136 -2.45 -15.66 3.58
CA LYS A 136 -1.03 -15.37 3.74
C LYS A 136 -0.17 -16.48 3.16
N SER A 137 1.06 -16.14 2.80
CA SER A 137 2.14 -17.09 2.56
C SER A 137 3.33 -16.69 3.40
N ASP A 138 3.89 -17.66 4.13
CA ASP A 138 5.09 -17.48 4.94
C ASP A 138 6.33 -17.89 4.15
N LYS A 139 7.45 -17.23 4.41
CA LYS A 139 8.78 -17.53 3.85
C LYS A 139 9.58 -18.27 4.91
N VAL A 140 9.90 -19.53 4.63
CA VAL A 140 10.71 -20.39 5.50
C VAL A 140 11.95 -20.79 4.72
N ASP A 141 13.13 -20.56 5.30
CA ASP A 141 14.44 -20.85 4.68
C ASP A 141 14.57 -20.26 3.25
N GLY A 142 14.09 -19.02 3.08
CA GLY A 142 14.12 -18.31 1.80
C GLY A 142 13.08 -18.76 0.77
N LYS A 143 12.20 -19.72 1.11
CA LYS A 143 11.17 -20.25 0.21
C LYS A 143 9.79 -19.90 0.71
N TRP A 144 8.96 -19.34 -0.18
CA TRP A 144 7.55 -19.13 0.08
C TRP A 144 6.82 -20.47 0.16
N GLN A 145 5.98 -20.60 1.19
CA GLN A 145 5.15 -21.78 1.43
C GLN A 145 3.78 -21.63 0.75
N GLU A 146 3.02 -22.72 0.70
CA GLU A 146 1.63 -22.67 0.26
C GLU A 146 0.83 -21.66 1.08
N SER A 147 -0.13 -21.00 0.43
CA SER A 147 -0.91 -19.97 1.09
C SER A 147 -1.98 -20.57 1.99
N THR A 148 -2.14 -19.99 3.19
CA THR A 148 -3.13 -20.41 4.18
C THR A 148 -4.17 -19.32 4.42
N PHE A 149 -5.41 -19.71 4.66
CA PHE A 149 -6.47 -18.80 5.08
C PHE A 149 -6.12 -18.13 6.42
N VAL A 150 -6.33 -16.83 6.51
CA VAL A 150 -6.20 -16.05 7.74
C VAL A 150 -7.58 -15.94 8.37
N ASP A 151 -7.82 -16.77 9.38
CA ASP A 151 -9.10 -16.85 10.06
C ASP A 151 -9.29 -15.69 11.05
N ILE A 152 -10.36 -14.91 10.84
CA ILE A 152 -10.82 -13.84 11.73
C ILE A 152 -12.23 -14.23 12.18
N PRO A 153 -12.40 -14.78 13.40
CA PRO A 153 -13.58 -15.60 13.72
C PRO A 153 -14.92 -14.88 13.55
N ASN A 154 -15.03 -13.64 14.02
CA ASN A 154 -16.24 -12.83 13.91
C ASN A 154 -16.51 -12.21 12.52
N LEU A 155 -15.62 -12.37 11.54
CA LEU A 155 -15.76 -11.81 10.19
C LEU A 155 -15.83 -12.87 9.07
N ARG A 156 -15.91 -14.17 9.40
CA ARG A 156 -15.96 -15.25 8.40
C ARG A 156 -17.11 -15.11 7.38
N THR A 157 -18.23 -14.49 7.75
CA THR A 157 -19.39 -14.28 6.86
C THR A 157 -19.39 -12.91 6.16
N LYS A 158 -18.35 -12.12 6.38
CA LYS A 158 -18.16 -10.79 5.80
C LYS A 158 -17.16 -10.85 4.66
N LEU A 159 -17.11 -9.78 3.88
CA LEU A 159 -16.02 -9.51 2.96
C LEU A 159 -14.87 -8.91 3.77
N VAL A 160 -13.64 -9.39 3.58
CA VAL A 160 -12.42 -8.87 4.24
C VAL A 160 -11.30 -8.72 3.24
N SER A 161 -10.70 -7.53 3.14
CA SER A 161 -9.74 -7.23 2.06
C SER A 161 -8.74 -6.12 2.42
N HIS A 162 -7.67 -6.04 1.62
CA HIS A 162 -6.55 -5.10 1.75
C HIS A 162 -5.85 -5.16 3.11
N PRO A 163 -5.32 -6.34 3.50
CA PRO A 163 -4.57 -6.52 4.74
C PRO A 163 -3.30 -5.66 4.80
N ILE A 164 -2.93 -5.24 6.00
CA ILE A 164 -1.59 -4.76 6.37
C ILE A 164 -1.30 -5.14 7.83
N ILE A 165 -0.16 -5.78 8.08
CA ILE A 165 0.27 -6.21 9.42
C ILE A 165 1.35 -5.25 9.93
N THR A 166 1.28 -4.90 11.22
CA THR A 166 2.24 -4.00 11.89
C THR A 166 3.27 -4.78 12.71
N ASN A 167 4.30 -4.10 13.22
CA ASN A 167 5.33 -4.70 14.08
C ASN A 167 4.76 -5.25 15.39
N SER A 168 3.63 -4.72 15.86
CA SER A 168 2.92 -5.18 17.05
C SER A 168 2.12 -6.47 16.81
N GLY A 169 2.05 -6.96 15.57
CA GLY A 169 1.24 -8.12 15.20
C GLY A 169 -0.24 -7.78 14.99
N THR A 170 -0.58 -6.50 14.82
CA THR A 170 -1.95 -6.06 14.54
C THR A 170 -2.18 -6.03 13.03
N LEU A 171 -3.20 -6.75 12.56
CA LEU A 171 -3.61 -6.79 11.16
C LEU A 171 -4.75 -5.81 10.94
N TYR A 172 -4.52 -4.80 10.12
CA TYR A 172 -5.52 -3.85 9.66
C TYR A 172 -6.01 -4.22 8.27
N PHE A 173 -7.29 -3.98 8.00
CA PHE A 173 -7.94 -4.29 6.73
C PHE A 173 -9.25 -3.51 6.64
N HIS A 174 -9.92 -3.57 5.49
CA HIS A 174 -11.32 -3.17 5.43
C HIS A 174 -12.25 -4.39 5.41
N SER A 175 -13.44 -4.23 5.97
CA SER A 175 -14.49 -5.24 5.94
C SER A 175 -15.86 -4.61 5.70
N SER A 176 -16.77 -5.38 5.10
CA SER A 176 -18.14 -4.98 4.76
C SER A 176 -19.07 -6.18 4.75
N ASN A 177 -20.38 -5.93 4.63
CA ASN A 177 -21.32 -6.94 4.16
C ASN A 177 -20.98 -7.40 2.73
N LEU A 178 -21.56 -8.52 2.28
CA LEU A 178 -21.33 -9.08 0.94
C LEU A 178 -21.85 -8.16 -0.19
N ASP A 179 -22.81 -7.29 0.12
CA ASP A 179 -23.32 -6.24 -0.77
C ASP A 179 -22.51 -4.94 -0.70
N TYR A 180 -21.33 -4.99 -0.06
CA TYR A 180 -20.43 -3.85 0.19
C TYR A 180 -20.99 -2.76 1.11
N SER A 181 -22.15 -2.96 1.74
CA SER A 181 -22.67 -2.06 2.77
C SER A 181 -21.85 -2.14 4.06
N GLU A 182 -21.94 -1.08 4.88
CA GLU A 182 -21.25 -0.98 6.18
C GLU A 182 -19.72 -1.09 6.10
N MET A 183 -19.14 -0.78 4.94
CA MET A 183 -17.69 -0.86 4.75
C MET A 183 -16.95 0.08 5.71
N ASN A 184 -15.97 -0.48 6.40
CA ASN A 184 -15.10 0.30 7.28
C ASN A 184 -13.73 -0.35 7.46
N ILE A 185 -12.83 0.33 8.17
CA ILE A 185 -11.53 -0.21 8.55
C ILE A 185 -11.67 -0.91 9.90
N TYR A 186 -11.08 -2.08 9.97
CA TYR A 186 -11.08 -2.95 11.13
C TYR A 186 -9.65 -3.38 11.42
N HIS A 187 -9.44 -3.91 12.63
CA HIS A 187 -8.18 -4.55 12.97
C HIS A 187 -8.39 -5.77 13.86
N SER A 188 -7.44 -6.69 13.83
CA SER A 188 -7.38 -7.87 14.68
C SER A 188 -5.95 -8.11 15.15
N LYS A 189 -5.78 -8.51 16.40
CA LYS A 189 -4.46 -8.81 16.99
C LYS A 189 -4.10 -10.27 16.79
N GLN A 190 -2.83 -10.52 16.49
CA GLN A 190 -2.29 -11.86 16.48
C GLN A 190 -1.80 -12.25 17.87
N VAL A 191 -2.38 -13.31 18.43
CA VAL A 191 -1.99 -13.90 19.72
C VAL A 191 -1.68 -15.37 19.50
N ASN A 192 -0.48 -15.81 19.88
CA ASN A 192 -0.01 -17.21 19.72
C ASN A 192 -0.14 -17.76 18.28
N GLY A 193 0.07 -16.90 17.28
CA GLY A 193 0.00 -17.26 15.87
C GLY A 193 -1.41 -17.22 15.25
N THR A 194 -2.46 -17.02 16.05
CA THR A 194 -3.86 -16.91 15.60
C THR A 194 -4.38 -15.49 15.74
N PHE A 195 -5.28 -15.07 14.85
CA PHE A 195 -5.94 -13.77 14.95
C PHE A 195 -7.19 -13.88 15.83
N GLU A 196 -7.33 -12.93 16.75
CA GLU A 196 -8.51 -12.81 17.62
C GLU A 196 -9.69 -12.18 16.86
N ASP A 197 -10.83 -12.07 17.53
CA ASP A 197 -11.96 -11.29 17.01
C ASP A 197 -11.53 -9.87 16.66
N SER A 198 -12.05 -9.39 15.53
CA SER A 198 -11.73 -8.06 15.03
C SER A 198 -12.65 -7.00 15.62
N GLU A 199 -12.12 -5.79 15.81
CA GLU A 199 -12.90 -4.60 16.14
C GLU A 199 -12.76 -3.52 15.07
N LYS A 200 -13.80 -2.69 14.96
CA LYS A 200 -13.78 -1.52 14.08
C LYS A 200 -12.71 -0.55 14.56
N THR A 201 -11.83 -0.12 13.67
CA THR A 201 -10.76 0.82 13.99
C THR A 201 -11.33 2.20 14.27
N SER A 202 -11.09 2.72 15.47
CA SER A 202 -11.55 4.06 15.87
C SER A 202 -10.68 5.14 15.21
N ILE A 203 -11.21 5.73 14.14
CA ILE A 203 -10.59 6.83 13.40
C ILE A 203 -11.46 8.07 13.54
N SER A 204 -10.85 9.19 13.95
CA SER A 204 -11.54 10.48 14.07
C SER A 204 -12.04 10.98 12.70
N MET A 205 -13.27 10.67 12.35
CA MET A 205 -13.94 11.06 11.10
C MET A 205 -15.38 11.49 11.37
N PRO A 206 -16.03 12.23 10.45
CA PRO A 206 -17.47 12.47 10.52
C PRO A 206 -18.27 11.18 10.70
N LEU A 207 -19.41 11.27 11.39
CA LEU A 207 -20.29 10.13 11.57
C LEU A 207 -20.74 9.59 10.19
N ASN A 208 -20.80 8.26 10.06
CA ASN A 208 -21.17 7.54 8.83
C ASN A 208 -20.17 7.64 7.67
N SER A 209 -18.94 8.12 7.89
CA SER A 209 -17.88 8.00 6.88
C SER A 209 -17.61 6.53 6.54
N VAL A 210 -17.62 6.23 5.24
CA VAL A 210 -17.24 4.93 4.68
C VAL A 210 -15.77 5.00 4.31
N THR A 211 -14.97 4.06 4.82
CA THR A 211 -13.51 4.09 4.69
C THR A 211 -12.98 2.74 4.21
N CYS A 212 -11.99 2.74 3.34
CA CYS A 212 -11.45 1.53 2.74
C CYS A 212 -9.96 1.65 2.36
N THR A 213 -9.38 0.52 1.95
CA THR A 213 -7.99 0.40 1.47
C THR A 213 -6.95 1.03 2.41
N PRO A 214 -6.85 0.58 3.67
CA PRO A 214 -5.90 1.17 4.61
C PRO A 214 -4.45 0.85 4.24
N TYR A 215 -3.56 1.76 4.59
CA TYR A 215 -2.14 1.55 4.81
C TYR A 215 -1.81 2.04 6.22
N VAL A 216 -1.21 1.19 7.04
CA VAL A 216 -0.72 1.55 8.38
C VAL A 216 0.80 1.45 8.37
N SER A 217 1.47 2.48 8.85
CA SER A 217 2.92 2.45 9.06
C SER A 217 3.32 1.31 10.00
N ALA A 218 4.50 0.70 9.80
CA ALA A 218 4.90 -0.51 10.53
C ALA A 218 4.89 -0.34 12.07
N ASN A 219 5.16 0.87 12.56
CA ASN A 219 5.16 1.23 13.98
C ASN A 219 3.84 1.87 14.45
N GLU A 220 2.79 1.83 13.64
CA GLU A 220 1.47 2.38 13.96
C GLU A 220 1.49 3.89 14.24
N GLU A 221 2.39 4.66 13.63
CA GLU A 221 2.52 6.11 13.81
C GLU A 221 1.42 6.88 13.06
N TYR A 222 1.08 6.41 11.87
CA TYR A 222 -0.01 6.94 11.06
C TYR A 222 -0.71 5.83 10.25
N ILE A 223 -1.96 6.12 9.88
CA ILE A 223 -2.79 5.37 8.93
C ILE A 223 -3.21 6.27 7.77
N ILE A 224 -3.02 5.80 6.54
CA ILE A 224 -3.52 6.42 5.31
C ILE A 224 -4.64 5.54 4.77
N PHE A 225 -5.75 6.12 4.36
CA PHE A 225 -6.90 5.37 3.88
C PHE A 225 -7.73 6.17 2.89
N ALA A 226 -8.54 5.49 2.08
CA ALA A 226 -9.51 6.15 1.23
C ALA A 226 -10.83 6.37 2.00
N SER A 227 -11.40 7.57 1.87
CA SER A 227 -12.76 7.90 2.30
C SER A 227 -13.67 7.97 1.08
N ILE A 228 -14.84 7.33 1.14
CA ILE A 228 -15.81 7.33 0.05
C ILE A 228 -16.77 8.50 0.18
N GLY A 229 -16.78 9.38 -0.82
CA GLY A 229 -17.73 10.50 -0.95
C GLY A 229 -18.18 10.65 -2.41
N LYS A 230 -18.17 11.88 -2.93
CA LYS A 230 -18.39 12.13 -4.38
C LYS A 230 -17.31 11.47 -5.25
N GLN A 231 -16.11 11.36 -4.70
CA GLN A 231 -14.97 10.62 -5.20
C GLN A 231 -14.30 9.92 -4.02
N LEU A 232 -13.30 9.08 -4.30
CA LEU A 232 -12.41 8.58 -3.26
C LEU A 232 -11.35 9.64 -2.98
N ASP A 233 -11.19 10.05 -1.73
CA ASP A 233 -10.10 10.91 -1.28
C ASP A 233 -9.23 10.17 -0.28
N LEU A 234 -7.92 10.33 -0.37
CA LEU A 234 -6.98 9.84 0.64
C LEU A 234 -6.97 10.77 1.86
N MET A 235 -7.07 10.15 3.02
CA MET A 235 -7.00 10.74 4.35
C MET A 235 -5.80 10.17 5.09
N ILE A 236 -5.23 10.93 6.02
CA ILE A 236 -4.22 10.46 6.97
C ILE A 236 -4.66 10.78 8.39
N SER A 237 -4.47 9.83 9.30
CA SER A 237 -4.72 9.98 10.74
C SER A 237 -3.51 9.51 11.53
N PHE A 238 -3.24 10.13 12.68
CA PHE A 238 -2.03 9.92 13.47
C PHE A 238 -2.37 9.28 14.81
N ASN A 239 -1.54 8.33 15.24
CA ASN A 239 -1.71 7.68 16.52
C ASN A 239 -1.36 8.63 17.67
N ASP A 240 -2.18 8.66 18.71
CA ASP A 240 -1.95 9.47 19.92
C ASP A 240 -0.99 8.81 20.93
N GLY A 241 -0.41 7.66 20.57
CA GLY A 241 0.43 6.84 21.45
C GLY A 241 -0.36 5.98 22.44
N LYS A 242 -1.69 6.05 22.42
CA LYS A 242 -2.62 5.27 23.26
C LYS A 242 -3.49 4.34 22.42
N GLY A 243 -3.21 4.20 21.13
CA GLY A 243 -3.94 3.34 20.21
C GLY A 243 -5.14 4.01 19.53
N ASN A 244 -5.34 5.33 19.69
CA ASN A 244 -6.40 6.05 18.98
C ASN A 244 -5.84 6.78 17.76
N TRP A 245 -6.55 6.69 16.64
CA TRP A 245 -6.22 7.46 15.43
C TRP A 245 -6.91 8.83 15.47
N THR A 246 -6.10 9.86 15.68
CA THR A 246 -6.53 11.24 15.92
C THR A 246 -5.98 12.18 14.84
N ARG A 247 -6.40 13.46 14.88
CA ARG A 247 -5.88 14.53 14.00
C ARG A 247 -6.00 14.20 12.51
N THR A 248 -7.09 13.57 12.11
CA THR A 248 -7.32 13.16 10.73
C THR A 248 -7.38 14.38 9.81
N LYS A 249 -6.60 14.36 8.74
CA LYS A 249 -6.64 15.36 7.67
C LYS A 249 -6.78 14.68 6.31
N ARG A 250 -7.37 15.40 5.36
CA ARG A 250 -7.34 15.03 3.94
C ARG A 250 -5.92 15.30 3.40
N LEU A 251 -5.39 14.41 2.57
CA LEU A 251 -4.12 14.67 1.87
C LEU A 251 -4.29 15.85 0.89
N ASN A 252 -3.17 16.47 0.53
CA ASN A 252 -3.14 17.64 -0.33
C ASN A 252 -3.89 17.47 -1.68
N ASP A 253 -4.20 18.59 -2.34
CA ASP A 253 -4.94 18.58 -3.62
C ASP A 253 -4.09 18.12 -4.82
N THR A 254 -2.76 18.10 -4.70
CA THR A 254 -1.91 17.53 -5.76
C THR A 254 -2.04 16.00 -5.80
N ILE A 255 -2.36 15.37 -4.68
CA ILE A 255 -2.73 13.96 -4.55
C ILE A 255 -4.22 13.78 -4.85
N ASN A 256 -5.10 14.51 -4.15
CA ASN A 256 -6.54 14.29 -4.18
C ASN A 256 -7.30 15.11 -5.25
N ASN A 257 -7.03 14.86 -6.54
CA ASN A 257 -7.62 15.58 -7.68
C ASN A 257 -8.54 14.78 -8.62
N LEU A 258 -8.40 13.45 -8.73
CA LEU A 258 -9.10 12.62 -9.73
C LEU A 258 -9.57 11.25 -9.18
N GLY A 259 -9.93 11.17 -7.89
CA GLY A 259 -10.23 9.91 -7.21
C GLY A 259 -8.97 9.09 -6.92
N GLN A 260 -8.78 8.67 -5.67
CA GLN A 260 -7.56 7.99 -5.22
C GLN A 260 -7.85 6.89 -4.22
N GLY A 261 -7.16 5.77 -4.35
CA GLY A 261 -7.25 4.66 -3.41
C GLY A 261 -5.99 3.81 -3.41
N ASN A 262 -6.04 2.73 -2.64
CA ASN A 262 -4.93 1.78 -2.55
C ASN A 262 -3.58 2.40 -2.15
N PRO A 263 -3.54 3.25 -1.10
CA PRO A 263 -2.30 3.84 -0.63
C PRO A 263 -1.28 2.75 -0.24
N TYR A 264 -0.02 3.09 -0.41
CA TYR A 264 1.13 2.29 0.02
C TYR A 264 2.33 3.21 0.22
N VAL A 265 2.98 3.15 1.37
CA VAL A 265 4.25 3.85 1.59
C VAL A 265 5.40 2.87 1.49
N THR A 266 6.46 3.27 0.78
CA THR A 266 7.64 2.44 0.56
C THR A 266 8.35 2.07 1.87
N PRO A 267 9.13 0.97 1.90
CA PRO A 267 9.79 0.50 3.13
C PRO A 267 10.85 1.46 3.67
N ASP A 268 11.35 2.39 2.84
CA ASP A 268 12.24 3.47 3.26
C ASP A 268 11.49 4.72 3.76
N HIS A 269 10.16 4.66 3.83
CA HIS A 269 9.25 5.69 4.34
C HIS A 269 9.23 7.00 3.54
N LYS A 270 9.76 7.00 2.31
CA LYS A 270 9.92 8.22 1.51
C LYS A 270 8.78 8.51 0.56
N PHE A 271 8.20 7.49 -0.05
CA PHE A 271 7.28 7.68 -1.16
C PHE A 271 5.93 7.04 -0.88
N LEU A 272 4.87 7.82 -1.10
CA LEU A 272 3.50 7.34 -1.17
C LEU A 272 3.18 6.95 -2.61
N PHE A 273 2.74 5.72 -2.81
CA PHE A 273 2.13 5.20 -4.02
C PHE A 273 0.62 5.12 -3.82
N PHE A 274 -0.13 5.46 -4.86
CA PHE A 274 -1.58 5.35 -4.86
C PHE A 274 -2.11 5.17 -6.28
N THR A 275 -3.27 4.54 -6.39
CA THR A 275 -3.95 4.40 -7.67
C THR A 275 -4.95 5.52 -7.82
N THR A 276 -4.94 6.15 -8.99
CA THR A 276 -5.86 7.23 -9.34
C THR A 276 -6.43 7.02 -10.72
N GLY A 277 -7.63 7.54 -10.95
CA GLY A 277 -8.21 7.56 -12.27
C GLY A 277 -9.67 8.00 -12.21
N ASP A 278 -10.08 8.69 -13.28
CA ASP A 278 -11.46 9.13 -13.42
C ASP A 278 -12.40 7.93 -13.33
N HIS A 279 -13.38 8.02 -12.44
CA HIS A 279 -14.39 6.99 -12.24
C HIS A 279 -15.25 6.78 -13.50
N LEU A 280 -15.31 7.77 -14.40
CA LEU A 280 -16.01 7.74 -15.68
C LEU A 280 -15.12 7.19 -16.80
N GLU A 281 -13.93 7.77 -16.99
CA GLU A 281 -13.03 7.37 -18.09
C GLU A 281 -12.26 6.08 -17.83
N LYS A 282 -12.24 5.62 -16.56
CA LYS A 282 -11.79 4.27 -16.21
C LYS A 282 -10.32 4.02 -16.60
N ASN A 283 -9.49 5.06 -16.72
CA ASN A 283 -8.06 4.96 -17.04
C ASN A 283 -7.24 5.03 -15.75
N TRP A 284 -7.19 3.91 -15.02
CA TRP A 284 -6.51 3.85 -13.72
C TRP A 284 -5.00 3.73 -13.90
N LYS A 285 -4.28 4.47 -13.06
CA LYS A 285 -2.82 4.60 -13.09
C LYS A 285 -2.29 4.60 -11.67
N VAL A 286 -1.10 4.06 -11.48
CA VAL A 286 -0.37 4.23 -10.23
C VAL A 286 0.47 5.50 -10.33
N LYS A 287 0.31 6.38 -9.36
CA LYS A 287 1.17 7.54 -9.15
C LYS A 287 1.95 7.38 -7.85
N TRP A 288 3.02 8.14 -7.76
CA TRP A 288 3.85 8.21 -6.57
C TRP A 288 4.34 9.63 -6.32
N VAL A 289 4.59 9.95 -5.06
CA VAL A 289 4.95 11.29 -4.56
C VAL A 289 5.82 11.18 -3.32
N ASP A 290 6.69 12.15 -3.07
CA ASP A 290 7.36 12.28 -1.77
C ASP A 290 6.29 12.53 -0.68
N ILE A 291 6.33 11.74 0.38
CA ILE A 291 5.29 11.77 1.43
C ILE A 291 5.62 12.73 2.58
N ALA A 292 6.83 13.30 2.63
CA ALA A 292 7.30 14.07 3.78
C ALA A 292 6.31 15.17 4.19
N SER A 293 5.76 15.92 3.24
CA SER A 293 4.79 16.99 3.51
C SER A 293 3.47 16.53 4.12
N GLU A 294 3.13 15.25 3.98
CA GLU A 294 1.89 14.69 4.51
C GLU A 294 2.06 14.14 5.93
N ILE A 295 3.24 13.58 6.25
CA ILE A 295 3.54 12.94 7.54
C ILE A 295 4.21 13.89 8.54
N GLU A 296 5.00 14.86 8.07
CA GLU A 296 5.60 15.90 8.90
C GLU A 296 4.52 16.95 9.22
N ASN A 297 4.33 17.28 10.50
CA ASN A 297 3.45 18.37 10.93
C ASN A 297 4.26 19.61 11.22
#